data_AF-A0A2S2NMB7-F1
#
_entry.id   AF-A0A2S2NMB7-F1
#
_cell.length_a   1.000
_cell.length_b   1.000
_cell.length_c   1.000
_cell.angle_alpha   90.00
_cell.angle_beta   90.00
_cell.angle_gamma   90.00
#
_symmetry.space_group_name_H-M   'P 1'
#
loop_
_entity.id
_entity.type
_entity.pdbx_description
1 polymer ?
#
loop_
_entity_poly.entity_id
_entity_poly.type
_entity_poly.pdbx_seq_one_letter_code
_entity_poly.pdbx_strand_id
1 'polypeptide(L)'
;NSALNGLMHTNVYPPSQLIHELKQIQLTLPSTLELPITESHLSIPELFRTSKLSVVYIQQNIVFVTRIPLLSNLRFNLFHNIPLPIPTNEGNILIIEPQAQYLAISDTNDT
;
A
#
# COMPACT_ATOMS: atom_id res chain seq x y z
N ASN A 1 12.79 -15.00 16.85
CA ASN A 1 11.89 -15.84 16.01
C ASN A 1 11.26 -15.11 14.82
N SER A 2 11.89 -14.08 14.24
CA SER A 2 11.31 -13.32 13.12
C SER A 2 11.40 -14.06 11.76
N ALA A 3 12.44 -14.86 11.56
CA ALA A 3 12.67 -15.60 10.33
C ALA A 3 11.61 -16.67 10.04
N LEU A 4 11.01 -17.27 11.08
CA LEU A 4 9.95 -18.28 10.96
C LEU A 4 8.61 -17.68 10.49
N ASN A 5 8.45 -16.36 10.55
CA ASN A 5 7.23 -15.66 10.14
C ASN A 5 7.36 -14.96 8.77
N GLY A 6 8.43 -15.24 8.01
CA GLY A 6 8.70 -14.57 6.73
C GLY A 6 9.11 -13.09 6.88
N LEU A 7 9.53 -12.68 8.09
CA LEU A 7 9.99 -11.32 8.36
C LEU A 7 11.53 -11.26 8.32
N MET A 8 12.07 -10.26 7.62
CA MET A 8 13.51 -10.05 7.52
C MET A 8 14.10 -9.70 8.89
N HIS A 9 15.14 -10.40 9.33
CA HIS A 9 15.85 -10.02 10.55
C HIS A 9 16.73 -8.79 10.28
N THR A 10 16.72 -7.80 11.17
CA THR A 10 17.45 -6.52 11.02
C THR A 10 18.98 -6.66 10.95
N ASN A 11 19.52 -7.85 11.29
CA ASN A 11 20.95 -8.16 11.15
C ASN A 11 21.33 -8.65 9.75
N VAL A 12 20.37 -9.06 8.91
CA VAL A 12 20.61 -9.44 7.50
C VAL A 12 20.72 -8.18 6.63
N TYR A 13 20.01 -7.12 7.02
CA TYR A 13 20.05 -5.85 6.33
C TYR A 13 19.84 -4.71 7.34
N PRO A 14 20.89 -3.96 7.70
CA PRO A 14 20.81 -2.93 8.72
C PRO A 14 19.74 -1.88 8.38
N PRO A 15 18.88 -1.49 9.33
CA PRO A 15 17.87 -0.46 9.10
C PRO A 15 18.42 0.86 8.57
N SER A 16 19.61 1.27 9.04
CA SER A 16 20.30 2.48 8.57
C SER A 16 20.67 2.39 7.09
N GLN A 17 21.15 1.24 6.63
CA GLN A 17 21.48 1.00 5.23
C GLN A 17 20.21 0.97 4.37
N LEU A 18 19.14 0.32 4.85
CA LEU A 18 17.83 0.36 4.18
C LEU A 18 17.32 1.79 3.99
N ILE A 19 17.34 2.60 5.05
CA ILE A 19 16.89 3.99 4.98
C ILE A 19 17.74 4.78 3.97
N HIS A 20 19.05 4.56 3.95
CA HIS A 20 19.93 5.22 3.00
C HIS A 20 19.56 4.88 1.55
N GLU A 21 19.45 3.58 1.22
CA GLU A 21 19.09 3.13 -0.12
C GLU A 21 17.69 3.63 -0.53
N LEU A 22 16.73 3.60 0.38
CA LEU A 22 15.38 4.09 0.11
C LEU A 22 15.37 5.59 -0.21
N LYS A 23 16.18 6.39 0.48
CA LYS A 23 16.35 7.82 0.14
C LYS A 23 16.97 8.02 -1.24
N GLN A 24 17.92 7.17 -1.65
CA GLN A 24 18.49 7.24 -2.99
C GLN A 24 17.44 6.87 -4.06
N ILE A 25 16.67 5.81 -3.82
CA ILE A 25 15.58 5.38 -4.71
C ILE A 25 14.53 6.49 -4.85
N GLN A 26 14.19 7.19 -3.76
CA GLN A 26 13.23 8.30 -3.77
C GLN A 26 13.56 9.37 -4.82
N LEU A 27 14.84 9.67 -5.02
CA LEU A 27 15.31 10.67 -5.99
C LEU A 27 15.04 10.27 -7.45
N THR A 28 14.80 8.98 -7.69
CA THR A 28 14.57 8.42 -9.03
C THR A 28 13.11 8.10 -9.31
N LEU A 29 12.23 8.22 -8.32
CA LEU A 29 10.82 7.91 -8.49
C LEU A 29 10.11 8.97 -9.35
N PRO A 30 9.09 8.58 -10.13
CA PRO A 30 8.19 9.53 -10.76
C PRO A 30 7.56 10.47 -9.73
N SER A 31 7.29 11.72 -10.10
CA SER A 31 6.72 12.73 -9.19
C SER A 31 5.35 12.38 -8.61
N THR A 32 4.66 11.38 -9.17
CA THR A 32 3.35 10.91 -8.70
C THR A 32 3.43 9.78 -7.66
N LEU A 33 4.64 9.30 -7.37
CA LEU A 33 4.90 8.17 -6.49
C LEU A 33 5.94 8.53 -5.43
N GLU A 34 5.66 8.13 -4.20
CA GLU A 34 6.49 8.44 -3.04
C GLU A 34 6.74 7.17 -2.23
N LEU A 35 7.86 7.14 -1.52
CA LEU A 35 8.11 6.09 -0.55
C LEU A 35 7.37 6.39 0.76
N PRO A 36 6.79 5.38 1.43
CA PRO A 36 6.14 5.52 2.73
C PRO A 36 7.16 5.70 3.87
N ILE A 37 8.10 6.64 3.73
CA ILE A 37 9.22 6.87 4.65
C ILE A 37 9.38 8.34 5.05
N THR A 38 8.86 9.28 4.24
CA THR A 38 9.22 10.71 4.36
C THR A 38 8.17 11.52 5.13
N GLU A 39 6.88 11.22 4.95
CA GLU A 39 5.78 11.98 5.59
C GLU A 39 4.79 11.11 6.39
N SER A 40 4.70 9.82 6.08
CA SER A 40 3.93 8.89 6.89
C SER A 40 4.73 8.56 8.15
N HIS A 41 4.15 8.72 9.34
CA HIS A 41 4.69 8.27 10.63
C HIS A 41 4.99 6.74 10.72
N LEU A 42 5.03 6.04 9.59
CA LEU A 42 5.34 4.63 9.45
C LEU A 42 6.77 4.38 9.93
N SER A 43 6.85 3.71 11.06
CA SER A 43 8.10 3.20 11.60
C SER A 43 8.68 2.12 10.67
N ILE A 44 10.00 1.92 10.70
CA ILE A 44 10.66 0.85 9.91
C ILE A 44 9.99 -0.54 10.10
N PRO A 45 9.55 -0.93 11.32
CA PRO A 45 8.74 -2.14 11.50
C PRO A 45 7.45 -2.18 10.68
N GLU A 46 6.73 -1.06 10.56
CA GLU A 46 5.50 -1.00 9.78
C GLU A 46 5.78 -1.03 8.28
N LEU A 47 6.86 -0.39 7.82
CA LEU A 47 7.35 -0.53 6.45
C LEU A 47 7.61 -2.01 6.11
N PHE A 48 8.28 -2.75 7.01
CA PHE A 48 8.50 -4.18 6.81
C PHE A 48 7.20 -4.98 6.84
N ARG A 49 6.22 -4.60 7.67
CA ARG A 49 4.91 -5.26 7.75
C ARG A 49 4.08 -5.11 6.48
N THR A 50 4.14 -3.95 5.83
CA THR A 50 3.41 -3.69 4.57
C THR A 50 4.15 -4.19 3.33
N SER A 51 5.45 -4.52 3.48
CA SER A 51 6.28 -5.05 2.42
C SER A 51 6.15 -6.57 2.27
N LYS A 52 6.37 -7.07 1.06
CA LYS A 52 6.43 -8.52 0.80
C LYS A 52 7.88 -8.96 0.69
N LEU A 53 8.28 -9.94 1.49
CA LEU A 53 9.56 -10.61 1.37
C LEU A 53 9.39 -11.92 0.59
N SER A 54 10.21 -12.13 -0.42
CA SER A 54 10.32 -13.41 -1.13
C SER A 54 11.76 -13.89 -1.09
N VAL A 55 11.96 -15.19 -0.97
CA VAL A 55 13.29 -15.81 -1.03
C VAL A 55 13.35 -16.69 -2.25
N VAL A 56 14.36 -16.50 -3.08
CA VAL A 56 14.58 -17.27 -4.31
C VAL A 56 15.95 -17.91 -4.25
N TYR A 57 16.04 -19.19 -4.58
CA TYR A 57 17.31 -19.90 -4.68
C TYR A 57 17.71 -20.04 -6.15
N ILE A 58 18.82 -19.41 -6.53
CA ILE A 58 19.30 -19.34 -7.92
C ILE A 58 20.80 -19.57 -7.94
N GLN A 59 21.28 -20.50 -8.77
CA GLN A 59 22.73 -20.75 -8.97
C GLN A 59 23.51 -20.88 -7.66
N GLN A 60 22.99 -21.67 -6.71
CA GLN A 60 23.60 -21.87 -5.39
C GLN A 60 23.60 -20.62 -4.47
N ASN A 61 22.92 -19.54 -4.87
CA ASN A 61 22.75 -18.34 -4.08
C ASN A 61 21.32 -18.22 -3.54
N ILE A 62 21.19 -17.70 -2.32
CA ILE A 62 19.91 -17.31 -1.73
C ILE A 62 19.72 -15.82 -1.96
N VAL A 63 18.68 -15.45 -2.69
CA VAL A 63 18.34 -14.07 -3.03
C VAL A 63 17.09 -13.66 -2.26
N PHE A 64 17.21 -12.58 -1.48
CA PHE A 64 16.09 -11.97 -0.78
C PHE A 64 15.52 -10.82 -1.63
N VAL A 65 14.23 -10.87 -1.92
CA VAL A 65 13.52 -9.86 -2.72
C VAL A 65 12.47 -9.20 -1.83
N THR A 66 12.71 -7.94 -1.48
CA THR A 66 11.77 -7.13 -0.72
C THR A 66 10.99 -6.23 -1.68
N ARG A 67 9.67 -6.34 -1.69
CA ARG A 67 8.77 -5.46 -2.44
C ARG A 67 8.10 -4.49 -1.48
N ILE A 68 8.52 -3.24 -1.54
CA ILE A 68 7.99 -2.15 -0.73
C ILE A 68 6.91 -1.45 -1.55
N PRO A 69 5.67 -1.33 -1.05
CA PRO A 69 4.64 -0.58 -1.77
C PRO A 69 5.00 0.91 -1.80
N LEU A 70 4.78 1.53 -2.96
CA LEU A 70 4.84 2.99 -3.10
C LEU A 70 3.48 3.60 -2.77
N LEU A 71 3.49 4.83 -2.28
CA LEU A 71 2.31 5.65 -2.10
C LEU A 71 2.12 6.53 -3.33
N SER A 72 0.87 6.68 -3.76
CA SER A 72 0.54 7.72 -4.72
C SER A 72 0.24 9.00 -3.97
N ASN A 73 0.72 10.13 -4.48
CA ASN A 73 0.33 11.45 -3.98
C ASN A 73 -0.98 11.97 -4.61
N LEU A 74 -1.68 11.13 -5.37
CA LEU A 74 -3.02 11.40 -5.85
C LEU A 74 -3.97 11.57 -4.66
N ARG A 75 -4.72 12.67 -4.68
CA ARG A 75 -5.71 12.99 -3.66
C ARG A 75 -7.07 12.50 -4.09
N PHE A 76 -7.74 11.85 -3.15
CA PHE A 76 -9.08 11.33 -3.33
C PHE A 76 -10.00 11.88 -2.25
N ASN A 77 -11.17 12.35 -2.65
CA ASN A 77 -12.28 12.56 -1.74
C ASN A 77 -12.97 11.22 -1.51
N LEU A 78 -13.07 10.84 -0.24
CA LEU A 78 -13.77 9.62 0.18
C LEU A 78 -15.20 9.95 0.58
N PHE A 79 -16.16 9.31 -0.09
CA PHE A 79 -17.58 9.40 0.21
C PHE A 79 -18.07 8.08 0.79
N HIS A 80 -18.80 8.13 1.89
CA HIS A 80 -19.40 6.94 2.47
C HIS A 80 -20.62 6.52 1.65
N ASN A 81 -20.62 5.28 1.16
CA ASN A 81 -21.70 4.76 0.33
C ASN A 81 -22.86 4.31 1.24
N ILE A 82 -23.90 5.13 1.31
CA ILE A 82 -25.13 4.80 2.04
C ILE A 82 -26.18 4.34 1.01
N PRO A 83 -26.63 3.08 1.06
CA PRO A 83 -27.65 2.59 0.14
C PRO A 83 -28.96 3.35 0.37
N LEU A 84 -29.55 3.84 -0.72
CA LEU A 84 -30.84 4.52 -0.69
C LEU A 84 -31.95 3.52 -1.01
N PRO A 85 -32.96 3.33 -0.13
CA PRO A 85 -34.13 2.52 -0.44
C PRO A 85 -35.00 3.21 -1.50
N ILE A 86 -35.32 2.50 -2.58
CA ILE A 86 -36.12 3.01 -3.70
C ILE A 86 -37.47 2.27 -3.72
N PRO A 87 -38.60 2.97 -3.49
CA PRO A 87 -39.91 2.34 -3.61
C PRO A 87 -40.21 2.03 -5.08
N THR A 88 -40.81 0.87 -5.32
CA THR A 88 -41.29 0.44 -6.63
C THR A 88 -42.79 0.71 -6.75
N ASN A 89 -43.29 0.75 -7.99
CA ASN A 89 -44.73 0.95 -8.26
C ASN A 89 -45.62 -0.16 -7.67
N GLU A 90 -45.03 -1.33 -7.36
CA GLU A 90 -45.71 -2.49 -6.77
C GLU A 90 -45.70 -2.47 -5.23
N GLY A 91 -45.16 -1.42 -4.61
CA GLY A 91 -45.08 -1.30 -3.14
C GLY A 91 -43.88 -2.02 -2.51
N ASN A 92 -43.05 -2.70 -3.29
CA ASN A 92 -41.78 -3.28 -2.83
C ASN A 92 -40.71 -2.19 -2.70
N ILE A 93 -39.71 -2.40 -1.84
CA ILE A 93 -38.54 -1.53 -1.70
C ILE A 93 -37.33 -2.23 -2.31
N LEU A 94 -36.69 -1.57 -3.27
CA LEU A 94 -35.42 -1.98 -3.84
C LEU A 94 -34.28 -1.32 -3.08
N ILE A 95 -33.27 -2.11 -2.70
CA ILE A 95 -32.02 -1.62 -2.11
C ILE A 95 -30.88 -2.11 -3.01
N ILE A 96 -30.04 -1.19 -3.46
CA ILE A 96 -28.82 -1.51 -4.20
C ILE A 96 -27.66 -1.49 -3.21
N GLU A 97 -27.20 -2.68 -2.81
CA GLU A 97 -26.09 -2.82 -1.88
C GLU A 97 -24.76 -2.44 -2.54
N PRO A 98 -24.01 -1.48 -1.99
CA PRO A 98 -22.73 -1.09 -2.54
C PRO A 98 -21.68 -2.19 -2.29
N GLN A 99 -20.83 -2.45 -3.30
CA GLN A 99 -19.76 -3.45 -3.19
C GLN A 99 -18.61 -2.99 -2.26
N ALA A 100 -18.52 -1.69 -1.98
CA ALA A 100 -17.51 -1.09 -1.12
C ALA A 100 -18.13 -0.01 -0.22
N GLN A 101 -17.62 0.11 1.01
CA GLN A 101 -18.11 1.05 2.02
C GLN A 101 -17.84 2.53 1.67
N TYR A 102 -16.80 2.78 0.87
CA TYR A 102 -16.40 4.11 0.46
C TYR A 102 -16.19 4.17 -1.05
N LEU A 103 -16.59 5.28 -1.65
CA LEU A 103 -16.24 5.67 -3.00
C LEU A 103 -15.11 6.70 -2.94
N ALA A 104 -14.02 6.42 -3.66
CA ALA A 104 -12.91 7.36 -3.83
C ALA A 104 -13.04 8.07 -5.18
N ILE A 105 -13.06 9.40 -5.17
CA ILE A 105 -13.10 10.23 -6.38
C ILE A 105 -11.84 11.09 -6.38
N SER A 106 -11.04 11.04 -7.46
CA SER A 106 -9.84 11.84 -7.58
C SER A 106 -10.19 13.33 -7.71
N ASP A 107 -9.34 14.20 -7.14
CA ASP A 107 -9.47 15.64 -7.31
C ASP A 107 -9.10 16.10 -8.74
N THR A 108 -8.40 15.25 -9.49
CA THR A 108 -7.99 15.52 -10.87
C THR A 108 -9.10 15.08 -11.84
N ASN A 109 -9.66 16.04 -12.57
CA ASN A 109 -10.37 15.78 -13.82
C ASN A 109 -9.33 15.47 -14.89
N ASP A 110 -8.89 14.22 -15.00
CA ASP A 110 -8.19 13.79 -16.21
C ASP A 110 -9.26 13.59 -17.30
N THR A 111 -9.46 14.64 -18.10
CA THR A 111 -10.11 14.57 -19.43
C THR A 111 -9.15 14.04 -20.47
#